data_AF-A0A7S1PIU5-F1
#
_entry.id   AF-A0A7S1PIU5-F1
#
_cell.length_a   1.000
_cell.length_b   1.000
_cell.length_c   1.000
_cell.angle_alpha   90.00
_cell.angle_beta   90.00
_cell.angle_gamma   90.00
#
_symmetry.space_group_name_H-M   'P 1'
#
loop_
_entity.id
_entity.type
_entity.pdbx_description
1 polymer ?
#
loop_
_entity_poly.entity_id
_entity_poly.type
_entity_poly.pdbx_seq_one_letter_code
_entity_poly.pdbx_strand_id
1 'polypeptide(L)'
;RSPDDSLSSTISVKSQDLSTHFISLLWDTHQHFTNITNAAFSSHPDMLRARDQAFSSIINASRQSSEFYANILAKYSLNIMRVSKYETDEPSQSDDTFYLHQVDRLLLFFKLLDNADYFLTLYRIYFAKRLILKNFIPEREELFIDRLKTHLSSNSAQLFKLKRMFEDVYASESFTESFRRDEDRMEVEEGGVQPVALLQKTTSPRPLLSASILTFSAWPYLDSQPLYTPHASIASYHKQLESFYLHQHVGRKLSWVHKLEKGTLRCNGFEKAYEMIVNSFQASILLQFNQYSQIRLGDLFQTLSLSEDEFLANLNSLVHFKIVRPSHSNDTRFESVASHANTEFCVNTHFKSRHLKLPLYLHTSLRRLSNAEIEKAQQQVDMDRDYTIQSVIVRVMKAERRLSTQHLLQRIIQEMQ
;
A
#
# COMPACT_ATOMS: atom_id res chain seq x y z
N ARG A 1 51.35 -0.65 -6.99
CA ARG A 1 50.22 -0.88 -6.08
C ARG A 1 49.68 0.48 -5.71
N SER A 2 48.72 0.95 -6.50
CA SER A 2 48.08 2.26 -6.42
C SER A 2 46.97 2.23 -5.36
N PRO A 3 46.60 3.36 -4.73
CA PRO A 3 45.71 3.39 -3.57
C PRO A 3 44.20 3.44 -3.90
N ASP A 4 43.80 3.25 -5.16
CA ASP A 4 42.44 3.55 -5.62
C ASP A 4 41.44 2.37 -5.54
N ASP A 5 41.87 1.17 -5.17
CA ASP A 5 41.00 -0.02 -5.11
C ASP A 5 40.22 -0.20 -3.78
N SER A 6 40.39 0.69 -2.80
CA SER A 6 39.67 0.64 -1.52
C SER A 6 38.34 1.40 -1.52
N LEU A 7 38.08 2.25 -2.52
CA LEU A 7 36.83 3.01 -2.66
C LEU A 7 35.78 2.33 -3.55
N SER A 8 36.19 1.35 -4.37
CA SER A 8 35.28 0.59 -5.25
C SER A 8 34.64 -0.61 -4.54
N SER A 9 35.20 -1.07 -3.42
CA SER A 9 34.72 -2.24 -2.67
C SER A 9 33.63 -1.94 -1.64
N THR A 10 33.29 -0.66 -1.39
CA THR A 10 32.19 -0.28 -0.48
C THR A 10 30.81 -0.26 -1.16
N ILE A 11 30.74 -0.39 -2.48
CA ILE A 11 29.47 -0.30 -3.24
C ILE A 11 28.75 -1.67 -3.33
N SER A 12 29.35 -2.75 -2.81
CA SER A 12 28.77 -4.09 -2.83
C SER A 12 28.16 -4.54 -1.48
N VAL A 13 27.51 -3.62 -0.75
CA VAL A 13 26.53 -4.00 0.29
C VAL A 13 25.14 -3.95 -0.33
N LYS A 14 24.60 -5.14 -0.60
CA LYS A 14 23.26 -5.36 -1.16
C LYS A 14 22.20 -4.56 -0.40
N SER A 15 21.75 -3.44 -0.96
CA SER A 15 20.42 -2.81 -0.78
C SER A 15 19.75 -2.98 0.59
N GLN A 16 20.49 -2.82 1.68
CA GLN A 16 19.91 -2.62 3.00
C GLN A 16 19.48 -1.15 2.98
N ASP A 17 18.17 -0.93 2.95
CA ASP A 17 17.56 0.37 2.61
C ASP A 17 18.24 1.52 3.35
N LEU A 18 18.66 2.55 2.61
CA LEU A 18 19.38 3.74 3.12
C LEU A 18 18.70 4.34 4.36
N SER A 19 17.36 4.28 4.43
CA SER A 19 16.56 4.71 5.58
C SER A 19 16.90 3.93 6.86
N THR A 20 17.07 2.61 6.76
CA THR A 20 17.43 1.74 7.89
C THR A 20 18.84 2.04 8.37
N HIS A 21 19.79 2.23 7.44
CA HIS A 21 21.16 2.60 7.80
C HIS A 21 21.21 3.98 8.46
N PHE A 22 20.50 4.96 7.91
CA PHE A 22 20.45 6.31 8.46
C PHE A 22 19.86 6.35 9.87
N ILE A 23 18.74 5.66 10.11
CA ILE A 23 18.15 5.56 11.46
C ILE A 23 19.05 4.79 12.43
N SER A 24 19.80 3.79 11.95
CA SER A 24 20.81 3.14 12.78
C SER A 24 21.92 4.11 13.19
N LEU A 25 22.48 4.86 12.26
CA LEU A 25 23.52 5.85 12.55
C LEU A 25 23.02 6.94 13.52
N LEU A 26 21.80 7.41 13.31
CA LEU A 26 21.16 8.38 14.20
C LEU A 26 20.97 7.81 15.61
N TRP A 27 20.57 6.55 15.71
CA TRP A 27 20.47 5.83 16.98
C TRP A 27 21.83 5.66 17.66
N ASP A 28 22.86 5.25 16.92
CA ASP A 28 24.20 5.05 17.46
C ASP A 28 24.77 6.37 18.00
N THR A 29 24.50 7.48 17.30
CA THR A 29 24.85 8.83 17.75
C THR A 29 24.09 9.21 19.03
N HIS A 30 22.78 8.94 19.07
CA HIS A 30 21.98 9.16 20.28
C HIS A 30 22.49 8.32 21.47
N GLN A 31 22.84 7.06 21.25
CA GLN A 31 23.40 6.18 22.27
C GLN A 31 24.79 6.64 22.73
N HIS A 32 25.64 7.11 21.83
CA HIS A 32 26.94 7.68 22.18
C HIS A 32 26.81 8.83 23.18
N PHE A 33 25.94 9.81 22.89
CA PHE A 33 25.69 10.91 23.82
C PHE A 33 24.97 10.46 25.10
N THR A 34 24.10 9.45 25.01
CA THR A 34 23.47 8.85 26.20
C THR A 34 24.51 8.23 27.12
N ASN A 35 25.48 7.50 26.57
CA ASN A 35 26.56 6.87 27.33
C ASN A 35 27.50 7.91 27.96
N ILE A 36 27.80 9.00 27.25
CA ILE A 36 28.55 10.12 27.82
C ILE A 36 27.78 10.72 29.00
N THR A 37 26.47 10.97 28.84
CA THR A 37 25.64 11.52 29.93
C THR A 37 25.57 10.59 31.13
N ASN A 38 25.51 9.28 30.89
CA ASN A 38 25.50 8.27 31.94
C ASN A 38 26.84 8.20 32.68
N ALA A 39 27.96 8.21 31.96
CA ALA A 39 29.30 8.10 32.53
C ALA A 39 29.74 9.38 33.25
N ALA A 40 29.49 10.54 32.66
CA ALA A 40 29.97 11.82 33.17
C ALA A 40 29.01 12.48 34.18
N PHE A 41 27.70 12.25 34.04
CA PHE A 41 26.67 12.94 34.83
C PHE A 41 25.71 11.98 35.56
N SER A 42 26.02 10.69 35.63
CA SER A 42 25.19 9.67 36.31
C SER A 42 23.72 9.72 35.89
N SER A 43 23.47 9.97 34.59
CA SER A 43 22.11 10.05 34.02
C SER A 43 21.26 11.18 34.61
N HIS A 44 21.88 12.32 34.94
CA HIS A 44 21.15 13.49 35.43
C HIS A 44 20.00 13.90 34.49
N PRO A 45 18.76 14.08 34.98
CA PRO A 45 17.58 14.28 34.15
C PRO A 45 17.66 15.52 33.27
N ASP A 46 18.30 16.59 33.76
CA ASP A 46 18.47 17.82 32.98
C ASP A 46 19.43 17.65 31.79
N MET A 47 20.47 16.82 31.92
CA MET A 47 21.39 16.53 30.83
C MET A 47 20.73 15.65 29.77
N LEU A 48 19.89 14.70 30.18
CA LEU A 48 19.06 13.90 29.27
C LEU A 48 18.06 14.80 28.51
N ARG A 49 17.43 15.75 29.20
CA ARG A 49 16.54 16.73 28.58
C ARG A 49 17.27 17.63 27.59
N ALA A 50 18.46 18.12 27.94
CA ALA A 50 19.28 18.95 27.07
C ALA A 50 19.72 18.18 25.80
N ARG A 51 20.07 16.90 25.94
CA ARG A 51 20.32 16.01 24.80
C ARG A 51 19.09 15.92 23.90
N ASP A 52 17.93 15.61 24.46
CA ASP A 52 16.70 15.44 23.66
C ASP A 52 16.29 16.74 22.96
N GLN A 53 16.45 17.89 23.63
CA GLN A 53 16.26 19.21 23.02
C GLN A 53 17.25 19.49 21.88
N ALA A 54 18.52 19.11 22.03
CA ALA A 54 19.51 19.26 20.97
C ALA A 54 19.16 18.40 19.75
N PHE A 55 18.79 17.13 19.95
CA PHE A 55 18.34 16.26 18.86
C PHE A 55 17.05 16.79 18.21
N SER A 56 16.08 17.25 18.99
CA SER A 56 14.85 17.86 18.47
C SER A 56 15.17 19.12 17.64
N SER A 57 16.08 19.99 18.11
CA SER A 57 16.51 21.17 17.36
C SER A 57 17.22 20.83 16.05
N ILE A 58 17.97 19.73 15.98
CA ILE A 58 18.63 19.27 14.75
C ILE A 58 17.58 18.71 13.78
N ILE A 59 16.69 17.85 14.27
CA ILE A 59 15.64 17.21 13.47
C ILE A 59 14.65 18.23 12.91
N ASN A 60 14.32 19.26 13.69
CA ASN A 60 13.36 20.29 13.34
C ASN A 60 14.01 21.63 12.95
N ALA A 61 15.29 21.63 12.55
CA ALA A 61 16.02 22.85 12.19
C ALA A 61 15.33 23.67 11.08
N SER A 62 14.60 23.01 10.18
CA SER A 62 13.69 23.63 9.22
C SER A 62 12.49 22.73 8.94
N ARG A 63 11.42 23.30 8.37
CA ARG A 63 10.25 22.53 7.93
C ARG A 63 10.64 21.38 6.99
N GLN A 64 11.50 21.67 5.99
CA GLN A 64 12.00 20.68 5.03
C GLN A 64 12.80 19.57 5.72
N SER A 65 13.59 19.91 6.74
CA SER A 65 14.34 18.93 7.53
C SER A 65 13.40 17.99 8.29
N SER A 66 12.42 18.55 9.00
CA SER A 66 11.44 17.75 9.75
C SER A 66 10.61 16.84 8.83
N GLU A 67 10.18 17.33 7.65
CA GLU A 67 9.51 16.53 6.62
C GLU A 67 10.41 15.40 6.08
N PHE A 68 11.70 15.67 5.88
CA PHE A 68 12.68 14.67 5.47
C PHE A 68 12.84 13.56 6.52
N TYR A 69 13.02 13.91 7.80
CA TYR A 69 13.12 12.94 8.89
C TYR A 69 11.82 12.13 9.05
N ALA A 70 10.66 12.76 8.96
CA ALA A 70 9.36 12.09 8.97
C ALA A 70 9.23 11.06 7.82
N ASN A 71 9.66 11.40 6.61
CA ASN A 71 9.65 10.47 5.47
C ASN A 71 10.60 9.28 5.68
N ILE A 72 11.81 9.54 6.18
CA ILE A 72 12.77 8.46 6.50
C ILE A 72 12.21 7.54 7.59
N LEU A 73 11.65 8.10 8.66
CA LEU A 73 11.04 7.32 9.73
C LEU A 73 9.85 6.50 9.24
N ALA A 74 9.01 7.06 8.36
CA ALA A 74 7.90 6.33 7.76
C ALA A 74 8.41 5.15 6.89
N LYS A 75 9.47 5.35 6.10
CA LYS A 75 10.14 4.28 5.34
C LYS A 75 10.80 3.24 6.24
N TYR A 76 11.42 3.68 7.34
CA TYR A 76 11.99 2.77 8.34
C TYR A 76 10.91 1.90 8.97
N SER A 77 9.74 2.49 9.30
CA SER A 77 8.57 1.76 9.79
C SER A 77 8.12 0.66 8.83
N LEU A 78 8.10 0.95 7.52
CA LEU A 78 7.78 -0.05 6.51
C LEU A 78 8.77 -1.23 6.56
N ASN A 79 10.06 -0.97 6.75
CA ASN A 79 11.07 -2.03 6.69
C ASN A 79 11.08 -2.92 7.92
N ILE A 80 10.84 -2.36 9.11
CA ILE A 80 10.76 -3.15 10.35
C ILE A 80 9.47 -3.97 10.43
N MET A 81 8.39 -3.52 9.79
CA MET A 81 7.05 -4.13 9.85
C MET A 81 6.79 -5.20 8.78
N ARG A 82 7.66 -5.33 7.79
CA ARG A 82 7.45 -6.28 6.70
C ARG A 82 7.91 -7.68 7.11
N VAL A 83 7.07 -8.67 6.82
CA VAL A 83 7.46 -10.08 6.85
C VAL A 83 8.65 -10.27 5.91
N SER A 84 9.81 -10.65 6.46
CA SER A 84 10.94 -11.07 5.65
C SER A 84 10.61 -12.42 5.00
N LYS A 85 11.07 -12.64 3.76
CA LYS A 85 10.86 -13.92 3.05
C LYS A 85 11.49 -15.14 3.75
N TYR A 86 12.33 -14.89 4.76
CA TYR A 86 13.05 -15.90 5.53
C TYR A 86 12.49 -16.08 6.96
N GLU A 87 11.48 -15.30 7.37
CA GLU A 87 10.89 -15.32 8.72
C GLU A 87 9.69 -16.28 8.84
N THR A 88 9.44 -17.15 7.86
CA THR A 88 8.32 -18.11 7.90
C THR A 88 8.54 -19.31 8.83
N ASP A 89 9.74 -19.51 9.35
CA ASP A 89 10.06 -20.63 10.24
C ASP A 89 10.18 -20.12 11.68
N GLU A 90 9.08 -20.22 12.43
CA GLU A 90 8.87 -19.94 13.86
C GLU A 90 9.41 -18.59 14.42
N PRO A 91 8.58 -17.76 15.08
CA PRO A 91 9.08 -16.59 15.78
C PRO A 91 9.95 -17.05 16.95
N SER A 92 11.27 -16.91 16.80
CA SER A 92 12.17 -17.09 17.92
C SER A 92 11.94 -15.95 18.93
N GLN A 93 11.91 -16.22 20.23
CA GLN A 93 11.72 -15.18 21.27
C GLN A 93 12.76 -14.03 21.17
N SER A 94 13.91 -14.32 20.56
CA SER A 94 14.93 -13.32 20.20
C SER A 94 14.44 -12.30 19.16
N ASP A 95 13.64 -12.72 18.19
CA ASP A 95 13.16 -11.85 17.11
C ASP A 95 12.09 -10.87 17.61
N ASP A 96 11.25 -11.28 18.55
CA ASP A 96 10.24 -10.42 19.17
C ASP A 96 10.88 -9.34 20.06
N THR A 97 11.94 -9.71 20.80
CA THR A 97 12.72 -8.76 21.60
C THR A 97 13.44 -7.75 20.71
N PHE A 98 14.05 -8.22 19.61
CA PHE A 98 14.67 -7.35 18.61
C PHE A 98 13.65 -6.38 18.00
N TYR A 99 12.47 -6.87 17.62
CA TYR A 99 11.39 -6.05 17.09
C TYR A 99 10.96 -4.96 18.07
N LEU A 100 10.76 -5.29 19.34
CA LEU A 100 10.43 -4.32 20.39
C LEU A 100 11.45 -3.18 20.47
N HIS A 101 12.75 -3.50 20.45
CA HIS A 101 13.81 -2.48 20.44
C HIS A 101 13.76 -1.57 19.20
N GLN A 102 13.39 -2.13 18.04
CA GLN A 102 13.26 -1.35 16.80
C GLN A 102 12.04 -0.43 16.82
N VAL A 103 10.94 -0.87 17.44
CA VAL A 103 9.74 -0.05 17.68
C VAL A 103 10.04 1.06 18.67
N ASP A 104 10.70 0.77 19.79
CA ASP A 104 11.07 1.78 20.78
C ASP A 104 12.00 2.85 20.18
N ARG A 105 12.95 2.43 19.32
CA ARG A 105 13.79 3.35 18.55
C ARG A 105 12.96 4.26 17.66
N LEU A 106 12.00 3.70 16.92
CA LEU A 106 11.11 4.48 16.06
C LEU A 106 10.30 5.49 16.87
N LEU A 107 9.74 5.06 18.01
CA LEU A 107 8.90 5.88 18.86
C LEU A 107 9.68 6.97 19.60
N LEU A 108 10.96 6.74 19.92
CA LEU A 108 11.84 7.78 20.45
C LEU A 108 11.98 8.93 19.45
N PHE A 109 12.37 8.63 18.20
CA PHE A 109 12.54 9.66 17.18
C PHE A 109 11.23 10.30 16.76
N PHE A 110 10.13 9.54 16.79
CA PHE A 110 8.78 10.08 16.59
C PHE A 110 8.45 11.20 17.59
N LYS A 111 8.80 11.05 18.88
CA LYS A 111 8.57 12.10 19.90
C LYS A 111 9.38 13.38 19.67
N LEU A 112 10.51 13.26 18.98
CA LEU A 112 11.40 14.40 18.72
C LEU A 112 10.96 15.21 17.48
N LEU A 113 9.99 14.72 16.70
CA LEU A 113 9.47 15.39 15.51
C LEU A 113 8.38 16.41 15.84
N ASP A 114 8.51 17.62 15.30
CA ASP A 114 7.45 18.63 15.36
C ASP A 114 6.32 18.29 14.36
N ASN A 115 6.66 17.80 13.16
CA ASN A 115 5.70 17.40 12.11
C ASN A 115 5.23 15.94 12.29
N ALA A 116 4.76 15.59 13.49
CA ALA A 116 4.28 14.25 13.82
C ALA A 116 3.08 13.81 12.97
N ASP A 117 2.19 14.72 12.62
CA ASP A 117 1.01 14.51 11.76
C ASP A 117 1.38 14.12 10.32
N TYR A 118 2.45 14.71 9.76
CA TYR A 118 2.98 14.34 8.47
C TYR A 118 3.56 12.93 8.48
N PHE A 119 4.35 12.58 9.50
CA PHE A 119 4.81 11.21 9.71
C PHE A 119 3.64 10.23 9.80
N LEU A 120 2.61 10.52 10.61
CA LEU A 120 1.44 9.65 10.78
C LEU A 120 0.67 9.46 9.48
N THR A 121 0.57 10.51 8.65
CA THR A 121 -0.09 10.42 7.34
C THR A 121 0.68 9.49 6.40
N LEU A 122 2.00 9.64 6.31
CA LEU A 122 2.85 8.73 5.53
C LEU A 122 2.82 7.30 6.07
N TYR A 123 2.90 7.14 7.40
CA TYR A 123 2.79 5.86 8.07
C TYR A 123 1.47 5.16 7.70
N ARG A 124 0.35 5.88 7.74
CA ARG A 124 -0.98 5.36 7.38
C ARG A 124 -1.03 4.85 5.94
N ILE A 125 -0.37 5.54 5.00
CA ILE A 125 -0.29 5.06 3.60
C ILE A 125 0.52 3.76 3.53
N TYR A 126 1.67 3.69 4.19
CA TYR A 126 2.46 2.46 4.22
C TYR A 126 1.73 1.30 4.92
N PHE A 127 1.04 1.58 6.01
CA PHE A 127 0.21 0.63 6.74
C PHE A 127 -0.91 0.09 5.84
N ALA A 128 -1.64 0.95 5.13
CA ALA A 128 -2.65 0.54 4.16
C ALA A 128 -2.08 -0.41 3.10
N LYS A 129 -0.93 -0.06 2.51
CA LYS A 129 -0.25 -0.89 1.51
C LYS A 129 0.14 -2.26 2.07
N ARG A 130 0.63 -2.35 3.31
CA ARG A 130 0.95 -3.64 3.97
C ARG A 130 -0.29 -4.50 4.18
N LEU A 131 -1.39 -3.90 4.66
CA LEU A 131 -2.65 -4.60 4.89
C LEU A 131 -3.25 -5.15 3.58
N ILE A 132 -3.33 -4.33 2.53
CA ILE A 132 -3.85 -4.73 1.20
C ILE A 132 -3.01 -5.87 0.60
N LEU A 133 -1.68 -5.79 0.78
CA LEU A 133 -0.77 -6.84 0.30
C LEU A 133 -0.79 -8.10 1.17
N LYS A 134 -1.47 -8.09 2.32
CA LYS A 134 -1.40 -9.13 3.36
C LYS A 134 0.03 -9.49 3.75
N ASN A 135 0.90 -8.47 3.80
CA ASN A 135 2.33 -8.62 4.12
C ASN A 135 2.65 -7.97 5.46
N PHE A 136 2.04 -8.49 6.53
CA PHE A 136 2.18 -8.01 7.90
C PHE A 136 2.00 -9.18 8.88
N ILE A 137 2.46 -8.98 10.12
CA ILE A 137 2.22 -9.90 11.25
C ILE A 137 1.23 -9.20 12.18
N PRO A 138 0.03 -9.75 12.40
CA PRO A 138 -1.02 -9.11 13.19
C PRO A 138 -0.56 -8.62 14.58
N GLU A 139 0.15 -9.48 15.30
CA GLU A 139 0.60 -9.22 16.67
C GLU A 139 1.57 -8.05 16.73
N ARG A 140 2.46 -7.93 15.73
CA ARG A 140 3.43 -6.83 15.62
C ARG A 140 2.73 -5.50 15.35
N GLU A 141 1.75 -5.48 14.47
CA GLU A 141 0.98 -4.27 14.13
C GLU A 141 0.10 -3.81 15.31
N GLU A 142 -0.57 -4.74 16.00
CA GLU A 142 -1.38 -4.44 17.19
C GLU A 142 -0.53 -3.85 18.32
N LEU A 143 0.60 -4.51 18.63
CA LEU A 143 1.56 -4.03 19.62
C LEU A 143 2.08 -2.62 19.28
N PHE A 144 2.39 -2.35 18.01
CA PHE A 144 2.85 -1.04 17.59
C PHE A 144 1.76 0.03 17.75
N ILE A 145 0.52 -0.27 17.36
CA ILE A 145 -0.62 0.64 17.53
C ILE A 145 -0.84 0.97 19.01
N ASP A 146 -0.72 -0.02 19.89
CA ASP A 146 -0.86 0.19 21.33
C ASP A 146 0.30 0.98 21.93
N ARG A 147 1.55 0.75 21.49
CA ARG A 147 2.69 1.58 21.88
C ARG A 147 2.54 3.02 21.37
N LEU A 148 2.12 3.20 20.12
CA LEU A 148 1.86 4.51 19.53
C LEU A 148 0.75 5.26 20.29
N LYS A 149 -0.28 4.55 20.76
CA LYS A 149 -1.35 5.10 21.62
C LYS A 149 -0.82 5.68 22.93
N THR A 150 0.28 5.18 23.49
CA THR A 150 0.86 5.76 24.72
C THR A 150 1.58 7.10 24.47
N HIS A 151 1.89 7.42 23.23
CA HIS A 151 2.61 8.64 22.84
C HIS A 151 1.73 9.64 22.10
N LEU A 152 0.57 9.20 21.62
CA LEU A 152 -0.48 10.07 21.10
C LEU A 152 -1.51 10.33 22.19
N SER A 153 -2.04 11.55 22.27
CA SER A 153 -3.23 11.82 23.08
C SER A 153 -4.37 10.88 22.67
N SER A 154 -5.11 10.35 23.65
CA SER A 154 -6.13 9.29 23.50
C SER A 154 -7.19 9.54 22.43
N ASN A 155 -7.36 10.80 22.01
CA ASN A 155 -8.35 11.28 21.05
C ASN A 155 -7.77 11.56 19.65
N SER A 156 -6.60 11.01 19.31
CA SER A 156 -6.02 11.20 17.97
C SER A 156 -6.89 10.54 16.90
N ALA A 157 -7.44 11.34 15.99
CA ALA A 157 -8.19 10.86 14.83
C ALA A 157 -7.38 9.87 13.96
N GLN A 158 -6.05 10.01 13.93
CA GLN A 158 -5.18 9.10 13.19
C GLN A 158 -5.15 7.70 13.81
N LEU A 159 -5.14 7.60 15.15
CA LEU A 159 -5.18 6.30 15.83
C LEU A 159 -6.48 5.55 15.55
N PHE A 160 -7.61 6.27 15.56
CA PHE A 160 -8.92 5.70 15.19
C PHE A 160 -8.90 5.17 13.75
N LYS A 161 -8.34 5.92 12.79
CA LYS A 161 -8.21 5.48 11.39
C LYS A 161 -7.39 4.19 11.28
N LEU A 162 -6.24 4.09 11.97
CA LEU A 162 -5.40 2.88 11.95
C LEU A 162 -6.13 1.66 12.53
N LYS A 163 -6.78 1.81 13.70
CA LYS A 163 -7.57 0.73 14.30
C LYS A 163 -8.71 0.28 13.38
N ARG A 164 -9.42 1.23 12.78
CA ARG A 164 -10.51 0.95 11.85
C ARG A 164 -10.04 0.19 10.60
N MET A 165 -8.89 0.56 10.04
CA MET A 165 -8.29 -0.16 8.92
C MET A 165 -7.97 -1.61 9.29
N PHE A 166 -7.51 -1.86 10.52
CA PHE A 166 -7.23 -3.21 11.01
C PHE A 166 -8.53 -4.02 11.17
N GLU A 167 -9.57 -3.45 11.79
CA GLU A 167 -10.90 -4.06 11.89
C GLU A 167 -11.51 -4.42 10.53
N ASP A 168 -11.36 -3.54 9.53
CA ASP A 168 -11.87 -3.75 8.18
C ASP A 168 -11.24 -5.00 7.53
N VAL A 169 -9.97 -5.32 7.82
CA VAL A 169 -9.31 -6.52 7.29
C VAL A 169 -9.98 -7.79 7.82
N TYR A 170 -10.21 -7.90 9.12
CA TYR A 170 -10.88 -9.07 9.71
C TYR A 170 -12.34 -9.17 9.29
N ALA A 171 -13.05 -8.04 9.25
CA ALA A 171 -14.43 -7.99 8.77
C ALA A 171 -14.53 -8.48 7.32
N SER A 172 -13.55 -8.12 6.48
CA SER A 172 -13.47 -8.57 5.08
C SER A 172 -13.22 -10.07 4.94
N GLU A 173 -12.40 -10.66 5.83
CA GLU A 173 -12.14 -12.11 5.83
C GLU A 173 -13.40 -12.88 6.23
N SER A 174 -14.07 -12.45 7.30
CA SER A 174 -15.36 -13.03 7.72
C SER A 174 -16.43 -12.89 6.63
N PHE A 175 -16.52 -11.73 5.98
CA PHE A 175 -17.41 -11.51 4.85
C PHE A 175 -17.09 -12.45 3.67
N THR A 176 -15.81 -12.60 3.32
CA THR A 176 -15.37 -13.51 2.25
C THR A 176 -15.77 -14.95 2.55
N GLU A 177 -15.62 -15.41 3.79
CA GLU A 177 -16.07 -16.74 4.19
C GLU A 177 -17.59 -16.89 4.12
N SER A 178 -18.34 -15.89 4.58
CA SER A 178 -19.80 -15.91 4.50
C SER A 178 -20.28 -15.95 3.06
N PHE A 179 -19.64 -15.21 2.16
CA PHE A 179 -19.96 -15.20 0.73
C PHE A 179 -19.69 -16.57 0.10
N ARG A 180 -18.53 -17.18 0.38
CA ARG A 180 -18.22 -18.55 -0.10
C ARG A 180 -19.24 -19.59 0.38
N ARG A 181 -19.65 -19.53 1.64
CA ARG A 181 -20.67 -20.44 2.19
C ARG A 181 -22.03 -20.29 1.51
N ASP A 182 -22.38 -19.07 1.10
CA ASP A 182 -23.64 -18.79 0.38
C ASP A 182 -23.58 -19.32 -1.05
N GLU A 183 -22.44 -19.11 -1.75
CA GLU A 183 -22.20 -19.70 -3.07
C GLU A 183 -22.28 -21.24 -3.04
N ASP A 184 -21.65 -21.88 -2.04
CA ASP A 184 -21.70 -23.33 -1.86
C ASP A 184 -23.13 -23.84 -1.58
N ARG A 185 -23.95 -23.06 -0.86
CA ARG A 185 -25.35 -23.43 -0.58
C ARG A 185 -26.23 -23.34 -1.82
N MET A 186 -26.09 -22.28 -2.61
CA MET A 186 -26.82 -22.14 -3.87
C MET A 186 -26.51 -23.30 -4.82
N GLU A 187 -25.28 -23.83 -4.81
CA GLU A 187 -24.92 -25.03 -5.58
C GLU A 187 -25.65 -26.31 -5.11
N VAL A 188 -25.91 -26.46 -3.81
CA VAL A 188 -26.51 -27.66 -3.23
C VAL A 188 -28.04 -27.66 -3.36
N GLU A 189 -28.68 -26.50 -3.26
CA GLU A 189 -30.14 -26.38 -3.41
C GLU A 189 -30.59 -26.46 -4.88
N GLU A 190 -29.79 -25.97 -5.84
CA GLU A 190 -30.04 -26.13 -7.28
C GLU A 190 -29.50 -27.46 -7.82
N GLY A 191 -29.91 -28.58 -7.20
CA GLY A 191 -29.68 -29.94 -7.69
C GLY A 191 -30.37 -30.29 -9.02
N GLY A 192 -30.36 -29.39 -10.02
CA GLY A 192 -30.93 -29.68 -11.34
C GLY A 192 -30.96 -28.55 -12.39
N VAL A 193 -30.73 -27.28 -12.06
CA VAL A 193 -30.78 -26.20 -13.07
C VAL A 193 -29.67 -25.20 -12.82
N GLN A 194 -28.79 -25.05 -13.81
CA GLN A 194 -27.62 -24.17 -13.80
C GLN A 194 -28.01 -22.69 -13.68
N PRO A 195 -27.41 -21.91 -12.77
CA PRO A 195 -27.38 -20.47 -12.90
C PRO A 195 -26.13 -20.12 -13.73
N VAL A 196 -26.36 -19.55 -14.92
CA VAL A 196 -25.36 -19.01 -15.86
C VAL A 196 -24.51 -20.07 -16.58
N ALA A 197 -25.19 -20.77 -17.47
CA ALA A 197 -24.58 -21.36 -18.67
C ALA A 197 -23.96 -20.26 -19.57
N LEU A 198 -22.75 -19.78 -19.25
CA LEU A 198 -21.80 -19.22 -20.24
C LEU A 198 -20.32 -19.45 -19.89
N LEU A 199 -20.00 -20.13 -18.78
CA LEU A 199 -18.70 -20.79 -18.63
C LEU A 199 -18.97 -22.29 -18.62
N GLN A 200 -18.95 -22.84 -19.83
CA GLN A 200 -19.10 -24.26 -20.15
C GLN A 200 -18.40 -25.14 -19.12
N LYS A 201 -19.03 -26.29 -18.83
CA LYS A 201 -18.42 -27.54 -18.39
C LYS A 201 -16.94 -27.61 -18.76
N THR A 202 -16.10 -27.11 -17.88
CA THR A 202 -14.66 -27.27 -17.94
C THR A 202 -14.29 -27.84 -16.60
N THR A 203 -13.46 -28.86 -16.63
CA THR A 203 -12.87 -29.60 -15.51
C THR A 203 -12.03 -28.69 -14.56
N SER A 204 -12.23 -27.38 -14.59
CA SER A 204 -11.49 -26.39 -13.82
C SER A 204 -12.27 -25.94 -12.57
N PRO A 205 -11.61 -25.85 -11.41
CA PRO A 205 -12.23 -25.32 -10.19
C PRO A 205 -12.69 -23.86 -10.40
N ARG A 206 -13.84 -23.50 -9.80
CA ARG A 206 -14.35 -22.11 -9.75
C ARG A 206 -13.25 -21.17 -9.20
N PRO A 207 -13.17 -19.92 -9.68
CA PRO A 207 -12.20 -18.96 -9.17
C PRO A 207 -12.45 -18.71 -7.68
N LEU A 208 -11.42 -18.89 -6.85
CA LEU A 208 -11.51 -18.60 -5.42
C LEU A 208 -11.61 -17.08 -5.21
N LEU A 209 -12.82 -16.59 -4.96
CA LEU A 209 -13.06 -15.17 -4.72
C LEU A 209 -12.62 -14.77 -3.30
N SER A 210 -12.02 -13.59 -3.19
CA SER A 210 -11.71 -12.95 -1.91
C SER A 210 -11.96 -11.46 -2.04
N ALA A 211 -12.80 -10.94 -1.13
CA ALA A 211 -13.21 -9.56 -1.10
C ALA A 211 -12.51 -8.81 0.03
N SER A 212 -12.16 -7.55 -0.21
CA SER A 212 -11.69 -6.64 0.84
C SER A 212 -12.54 -5.39 0.84
N ILE A 213 -13.37 -5.24 1.85
CA ILE A 213 -14.30 -4.12 2.02
C ILE A 213 -13.66 -3.12 2.97
N LEU A 214 -13.39 -1.92 2.45
CA LEU A 214 -12.60 -0.90 3.14
C LEU A 214 -13.48 0.31 3.46
N THR A 215 -13.42 0.81 4.70
CA THR A 215 -14.19 1.98 5.13
C THR A 215 -13.58 3.26 4.56
N PHE A 216 -14.29 3.97 3.66
CA PHE A 216 -13.78 5.15 2.93
C PHE A 216 -13.09 6.21 3.81
N SER A 217 -13.59 6.49 5.01
CA SER A 217 -13.06 7.55 5.89
C SER A 217 -11.77 7.18 6.65
N ALA A 218 -11.46 5.89 6.77
CA ALA A 218 -10.29 5.40 7.51
C ALA A 218 -9.06 5.25 6.62
N TRP A 219 -9.26 4.73 5.41
CA TRP A 219 -8.20 4.39 4.47
C TRP A 219 -7.65 5.64 3.78
N PRO A 220 -6.38 5.63 3.32
CA PRO A 220 -5.85 6.67 2.44
C PRO A 220 -6.69 6.80 1.18
N TYR A 221 -6.56 7.92 0.47
CA TYR A 221 -7.25 8.07 -0.81
C TYR A 221 -6.81 6.95 -1.77
N LEU A 222 -7.79 6.14 -2.17
CA LEU A 222 -7.65 5.09 -3.16
C LEU A 222 -8.37 5.57 -4.41
N ASP A 223 -7.62 5.71 -5.49
CA ASP A 223 -8.15 6.18 -6.77
C ASP A 223 -9.12 5.15 -7.35
N SER A 224 -10.42 5.46 -7.30
CA SER A 224 -11.46 4.69 -7.97
C SER A 224 -11.57 5.16 -9.40
N GLN A 225 -11.51 4.23 -10.35
CA GLN A 225 -11.60 4.53 -11.78
C GLN A 225 -12.99 4.17 -12.30
N PRO A 226 -13.95 5.11 -12.30
CA PRO A 226 -15.33 4.81 -12.64
C PRO A 226 -15.55 4.51 -14.13
N LEU A 227 -14.59 4.87 -14.99
CA LEU A 227 -14.71 4.71 -16.45
C LEU A 227 -14.29 3.31 -16.93
N TYR A 228 -13.52 2.57 -16.13
CA TYR A 228 -13.05 1.26 -16.52
C TYR A 228 -14.20 0.26 -16.63
N THR A 229 -14.27 -0.43 -17.76
CA THR A 229 -15.23 -1.52 -17.98
C THR A 229 -14.50 -2.88 -17.94
N PRO A 230 -14.58 -3.63 -16.83
CA PRO A 230 -13.97 -4.95 -16.76
C PRO A 230 -14.62 -5.92 -17.74
N HIS A 231 -13.87 -6.94 -18.17
CA HIS A 231 -14.41 -8.02 -19.01
C HIS A 231 -15.65 -8.65 -18.37
N ALA A 232 -16.62 -9.07 -19.19
CA ALA A 232 -17.94 -9.53 -18.74
C ALA A 232 -17.89 -10.62 -17.64
N SER A 233 -16.92 -11.53 -17.72
CA SER A 233 -16.72 -12.56 -16.69
C SER A 233 -16.37 -11.95 -15.32
N ILE A 234 -15.52 -10.93 -15.26
CA ILE A 234 -15.13 -10.24 -14.04
C ILE A 234 -16.29 -9.36 -13.54
N ALA A 235 -16.95 -8.64 -14.44
CA ALA A 235 -18.08 -7.77 -14.13
C ALA A 235 -19.25 -8.54 -13.49
N SER A 236 -19.49 -9.79 -13.91
CA SER A 236 -20.51 -10.65 -13.30
C SER A 236 -20.23 -10.92 -11.82
N TYR A 237 -18.98 -11.19 -11.47
CA TYR A 237 -18.58 -11.42 -10.08
C TYR A 237 -18.70 -10.15 -9.23
N HIS A 238 -18.35 -8.99 -9.79
CA HIS A 238 -18.53 -7.70 -9.10
C HIS A 238 -20.00 -7.49 -8.72
N LYS A 239 -20.92 -7.75 -9.65
CA LYS A 239 -22.38 -7.62 -9.40
C LYS A 239 -22.87 -8.60 -8.33
N GLN A 240 -22.41 -9.84 -8.35
CA GLN A 240 -22.78 -10.84 -7.34
C GLN A 240 -22.35 -10.41 -5.94
N LEU A 241 -21.08 -10.02 -5.79
CA LEU A 241 -20.53 -9.55 -4.52
C LEU A 241 -21.24 -8.29 -4.02
N GLU A 242 -21.47 -7.31 -4.91
CA GLU A 242 -22.21 -6.09 -4.59
C GLU A 242 -23.64 -6.39 -4.13
N SER A 243 -24.35 -7.28 -4.84
CA SER A 243 -25.71 -7.67 -4.45
C SER A 243 -25.75 -8.34 -3.08
N PHE A 244 -24.83 -9.26 -2.80
CA PHE A 244 -24.72 -9.94 -1.52
C PHE A 244 -24.40 -8.97 -0.38
N TYR A 245 -23.46 -8.04 -0.60
CA TYR A 245 -23.10 -7.02 0.39
C TYR A 245 -24.27 -6.09 0.71
N LEU A 246 -24.96 -5.58 -0.33
CA LEU A 246 -26.08 -4.66 -0.16
C LEU A 246 -27.30 -5.33 0.48
N HIS A 247 -27.46 -6.65 0.30
CA HIS A 247 -28.49 -7.42 0.99
C HIS A 247 -28.28 -7.43 2.51
N GLN A 248 -27.02 -7.54 2.96
CA GLN A 248 -26.66 -7.53 4.38
C GLN A 248 -26.53 -6.13 4.98
N HIS A 249 -26.17 -5.15 4.14
CA HIS A 249 -25.84 -3.78 4.57
C HIS A 249 -26.62 -2.73 3.77
N VAL A 250 -27.90 -2.59 4.12
CA VAL A 250 -28.80 -1.59 3.52
C VAL A 250 -28.31 -0.17 3.77
N GLY A 251 -28.40 0.69 2.76
CA GLY A 251 -28.06 2.12 2.84
C GLY A 251 -26.57 2.42 2.65
N ARG A 252 -25.74 1.43 2.33
CA ARG A 252 -24.34 1.64 1.94
C ARG A 252 -24.20 1.75 0.42
N LYS A 253 -23.14 2.44 -0.02
CA LYS A 253 -22.73 2.53 -1.43
C LYS A 253 -21.32 1.97 -1.56
N LEU A 254 -21.12 1.07 -2.51
CA LEU A 254 -19.81 0.51 -2.82
C LEU A 254 -19.14 1.30 -3.96
N SER A 255 -17.81 1.34 -3.94
CA SER A 255 -16.99 1.87 -5.03
C SER A 255 -15.81 0.94 -5.22
N TRP A 256 -15.57 0.55 -6.47
CA TRP A 256 -14.53 -0.42 -6.82
C TRP A 256 -13.19 0.28 -7.05
N VAL A 257 -12.13 -0.32 -6.51
CA VAL A 257 -10.74 0.15 -6.68
C VAL A 257 -9.99 -0.85 -7.55
N HIS A 258 -10.22 -0.79 -8.86
CA HIS A 258 -9.72 -1.76 -9.84
C HIS A 258 -8.19 -1.87 -9.91
N LYS A 259 -7.46 -0.81 -9.54
CA LYS A 259 -5.99 -0.80 -9.48
C LYS A 259 -5.39 -1.81 -8.49
N LEU A 260 -6.15 -2.15 -7.44
CA LEU A 260 -5.73 -3.07 -6.38
C LEU A 260 -6.25 -4.49 -6.60
N GLU A 261 -7.14 -4.70 -7.57
CA GLU A 261 -7.65 -6.00 -7.93
C GLU A 261 -6.53 -6.86 -8.50
N LYS A 262 -6.43 -8.09 -8.00
CA LYS A 262 -5.48 -9.11 -8.45
C LYS A 262 -6.21 -10.42 -8.70
N GLY A 263 -5.85 -11.11 -9.76
CA GLY A 263 -6.41 -12.40 -10.13
C GLY A 263 -5.32 -13.35 -10.60
N THR A 264 -5.58 -14.66 -10.49
CA THR A 264 -4.74 -15.69 -11.11
C THR A 264 -5.50 -16.26 -12.29
N LEU A 265 -4.95 -16.08 -13.50
CA LEU A 265 -5.47 -16.67 -14.73
C LEU A 265 -4.70 -17.94 -15.05
N ARG A 266 -5.41 -19.04 -15.29
CA ARG A 266 -4.83 -20.26 -15.82
C ARG A 266 -4.91 -20.23 -17.34
N CYS A 267 -3.75 -20.11 -17.99
CA CYS A 267 -3.66 -20.01 -19.43
C CYS A 267 -3.33 -21.38 -20.03
N ASN A 268 -4.28 -21.95 -20.79
CA ASN A 268 -4.14 -23.24 -21.45
C ASN A 268 -3.67 -23.14 -22.92
N GLY A 269 -3.53 -21.93 -23.46
CA GLY A 269 -3.18 -21.68 -24.86
C GLY A 269 -1.69 -21.81 -25.22
N PHE A 270 -0.86 -22.34 -24.31
CA PHE A 270 0.59 -22.52 -24.50
C PHE A 270 0.98 -23.99 -24.40
N GLU A 271 2.23 -24.33 -24.73
CA GLU A 271 2.77 -25.70 -24.61
C GLU A 271 2.61 -26.30 -23.20
N LYS A 272 2.56 -25.45 -22.17
CA LYS A 272 2.27 -25.81 -20.78
C LYS A 272 1.16 -24.92 -20.22
N ALA A 273 0.40 -25.45 -19.26
CA ALA A 273 -0.52 -24.63 -18.48
C ALA A 273 0.28 -23.71 -17.54
N TYR A 274 0.18 -22.41 -17.75
CA TYR A 274 0.81 -21.38 -16.89
C TYR A 274 -0.25 -20.71 -16.02
N GLU A 275 0.12 -20.39 -14.78
CA GLU A 275 -0.68 -19.56 -13.87
C GLU A 275 -0.12 -18.14 -13.86
N MET A 276 -0.86 -17.20 -14.42
CA MET A 276 -0.48 -15.79 -14.51
C MET A 276 -1.17 -14.99 -13.42
N ILE A 277 -0.40 -14.36 -12.54
CA ILE A 277 -0.93 -13.42 -11.55
C ILE A 277 -0.93 -12.03 -12.19
N VAL A 278 -2.12 -11.50 -12.40
CA VAL A 278 -2.41 -10.27 -13.16
C VAL A 278 -3.28 -9.33 -12.35
N ASN A 279 -3.26 -8.04 -12.67
CA ASN A 279 -4.32 -7.14 -12.20
C ASN A 279 -5.58 -7.26 -13.07
N SER A 280 -6.65 -6.56 -12.66
CA SER A 280 -7.92 -6.54 -13.41
C SER A 280 -7.75 -6.06 -14.86
N PHE A 281 -6.93 -5.02 -15.09
CA PHE A 281 -6.71 -4.47 -16.42
C PHE A 281 -6.03 -5.47 -17.36
N GLN A 282 -4.93 -6.08 -16.91
CA GLN A 282 -4.22 -7.14 -17.63
C GLN A 282 -5.12 -8.35 -17.85
N ALA A 283 -5.92 -8.73 -16.85
CA ALA A 283 -6.86 -9.84 -16.97
C ALA A 283 -7.92 -9.56 -18.06
N SER A 284 -8.50 -8.36 -18.06
CA SER A 284 -9.48 -7.98 -19.07
C SER A 284 -8.87 -7.95 -20.48
N ILE A 285 -7.63 -7.47 -20.65
CA ILE A 285 -6.91 -7.55 -21.93
C ILE A 285 -6.75 -9.00 -22.38
N LEU A 286 -6.25 -9.88 -21.49
CA LEU A 286 -5.98 -11.29 -21.83
C LEU A 286 -7.25 -12.08 -22.14
N LEU A 287 -8.36 -11.79 -21.45
CA LEU A 287 -9.63 -12.48 -21.65
C LEU A 287 -10.26 -12.17 -23.01
N GLN A 288 -10.01 -10.98 -23.58
CA GLN A 288 -10.49 -10.64 -24.94
C GLN A 288 -9.89 -11.57 -26.01
N PHE A 289 -8.65 -12.03 -25.82
CA PHE A 289 -8.00 -12.95 -26.75
C PHE A 289 -8.60 -14.37 -26.78
N ASN A 290 -9.53 -14.69 -25.86
CA ASN A 290 -10.29 -15.94 -25.95
C ASN A 290 -11.38 -15.88 -27.04
N GLN A 291 -11.84 -14.69 -27.40
CA GLN A 291 -12.87 -14.49 -28.44
C GLN A 291 -12.24 -14.16 -29.80
N TYR A 292 -11.10 -13.45 -29.79
CA TYR A 292 -10.42 -12.97 -30.98
C TYR A 292 -8.95 -13.37 -30.99
N SER A 293 -8.47 -13.94 -32.09
CA SER A 293 -7.05 -14.33 -32.24
C SER A 293 -6.11 -13.14 -32.43
N GLN A 294 -6.62 -12.07 -33.04
CA GLN A 294 -5.93 -10.80 -33.30
C GLN A 294 -6.88 -9.65 -32.98
N ILE A 295 -6.38 -8.64 -32.27
CA ILE A 295 -7.18 -7.47 -31.87
C ILE A 295 -6.36 -6.20 -32.10
N ARG A 296 -7.00 -5.17 -32.66
CA ARG A 296 -6.38 -3.86 -32.84
C ARG A 296 -6.27 -3.12 -31.52
N LEU A 297 -5.22 -2.31 -31.38
CA LEU A 297 -5.00 -1.49 -30.20
C LEU A 297 -6.17 -0.53 -29.94
N GLY A 298 -6.70 0.09 -30.99
CA GLY A 298 -7.86 0.99 -30.88
C GLY A 298 -9.11 0.31 -30.29
N ASP A 299 -9.40 -0.92 -30.72
CA ASP A 299 -10.57 -1.69 -30.26
C ASP A 299 -10.40 -2.14 -28.80
N LEU A 300 -9.19 -2.56 -28.42
CA LEU A 300 -8.86 -2.87 -27.02
C LEU A 300 -9.03 -1.65 -26.11
N PHE A 301 -8.55 -0.50 -26.55
CA PHE A 301 -8.64 0.75 -25.79
C PHE A 301 -10.09 1.19 -25.57
N GLN A 302 -10.92 1.16 -26.63
CA GLN A 302 -12.35 1.48 -26.54
C GLN A 302 -13.10 0.53 -25.61
N THR A 303 -12.79 -0.77 -25.68
CA THR A 303 -13.47 -1.79 -24.87
C THR A 303 -13.20 -1.61 -23.36
N LEU A 304 -11.98 -1.24 -22.98
CA LEU A 304 -11.58 -1.11 -21.57
C LEU A 304 -11.90 0.27 -20.98
N SER A 305 -11.98 1.32 -21.82
CA SER A 305 -12.25 2.70 -21.40
C SER A 305 -11.28 3.19 -20.29
N LEU A 306 -10.00 2.84 -20.41
CA LEU A 306 -8.92 3.22 -19.49
C LEU A 306 -8.24 4.53 -19.91
N SER A 307 -7.45 5.12 -19.01
CA SER A 307 -6.51 6.17 -19.41
C SER A 307 -5.42 5.59 -20.33
N GLU A 308 -4.93 6.38 -21.28
CA GLU A 308 -3.92 5.94 -22.25
C GLU A 308 -2.64 5.47 -21.54
N ASP A 309 -2.17 6.23 -20.55
CA ASP A 309 -0.96 5.91 -19.78
C ASP A 309 -1.06 4.55 -19.06
N GLU A 310 -2.20 4.27 -18.41
CA GLU A 310 -2.38 3.01 -17.69
C GLU A 310 -2.61 1.85 -18.65
N PHE A 311 -3.36 2.07 -19.73
CA PHE A 311 -3.54 1.05 -20.76
C PHE A 311 -2.19 0.64 -21.36
N LEU A 312 -1.38 1.61 -21.78
CA LEU A 312 -0.05 1.37 -22.33
C LEU A 312 0.89 0.74 -21.29
N ALA A 313 0.87 1.16 -20.02
CA ALA A 313 1.68 0.54 -18.98
C ALA A 313 1.34 -0.94 -18.76
N ASN A 314 0.05 -1.29 -18.73
CA ASN A 314 -0.40 -2.67 -18.57
C ASN A 314 -0.09 -3.51 -19.82
N LEU A 315 -0.28 -2.96 -21.02
CA LEU A 315 0.03 -3.64 -22.27
C LEU A 315 1.55 -3.86 -22.44
N ASN A 316 2.36 -2.83 -22.19
CA ASN A 316 3.82 -2.91 -22.23
C ASN A 316 4.34 -3.98 -21.27
N SER A 317 3.75 -4.12 -20.08
CA SER A 317 4.08 -5.21 -19.17
C SER A 317 3.85 -6.58 -19.80
N LEU A 318 2.70 -6.81 -20.46
CA LEU A 318 2.39 -8.08 -21.12
C LEU A 318 3.32 -8.37 -22.32
N VAL A 319 3.71 -7.33 -23.05
CA VAL A 319 4.67 -7.42 -24.16
C VAL A 319 6.08 -7.72 -23.65
N HIS A 320 6.52 -7.06 -22.59
CA HIS A 320 7.82 -7.28 -21.95
C HIS A 320 7.96 -8.71 -21.43
N PHE A 321 6.89 -9.28 -20.85
CA PHE A 321 6.84 -10.69 -20.46
C PHE A 321 6.67 -11.66 -21.65
N LYS A 322 6.63 -11.16 -22.89
CA LYS A 322 6.51 -11.94 -24.14
C LYS A 322 5.23 -12.79 -24.22
N ILE A 323 4.17 -12.35 -23.56
CA ILE A 323 2.86 -13.04 -23.57
C ILE A 323 2.04 -12.57 -24.76
N VAL A 324 2.06 -11.27 -25.02
CA VAL A 324 1.39 -10.63 -26.16
C VAL A 324 2.45 -10.07 -27.08
N ARG A 325 2.25 -10.16 -28.40
CA ARG A 325 3.16 -9.63 -29.42
C ARG A 325 2.37 -8.90 -30.53
N PRO A 326 2.99 -7.94 -31.24
CA PRO A 326 2.42 -7.40 -32.46
C PRO A 326 2.32 -8.51 -33.53
N SER A 327 1.25 -8.48 -34.32
CA SER A 327 1.01 -9.45 -35.40
C SER A 327 1.96 -9.26 -36.59
N HIS A 328 2.41 -8.02 -36.84
CA HIS A 328 3.25 -7.66 -37.99
C HIS A 328 4.76 -7.81 -37.79
N SER A 329 5.23 -8.16 -36.58
CA SER A 329 6.66 -8.36 -36.30
C SER A 329 6.91 -9.73 -35.68
N ASN A 330 7.74 -10.55 -36.34
CA ASN A 330 8.32 -11.76 -35.74
C ASN A 330 9.41 -11.45 -34.69
N ASP A 331 9.75 -10.17 -34.51
CA ASP A 331 10.78 -9.76 -33.57
C ASP A 331 10.26 -9.78 -32.14
N THR A 332 10.96 -10.50 -31.27
CA THR A 332 10.62 -10.69 -29.85
C THR A 332 11.22 -9.61 -28.95
N ARG A 333 11.78 -8.56 -29.57
CA ARG A 333 12.47 -7.42 -28.94
C ARG A 333 11.69 -6.11 -29.09
N PHE A 334 10.40 -6.13 -28.79
CA PHE A 334 9.63 -4.89 -28.73
C PHE A 334 9.83 -4.24 -27.35
N GLU A 335 10.69 -3.22 -27.29
CA GLU A 335 11.00 -2.49 -26.04
C GLU A 335 9.97 -1.40 -25.69
N SER A 336 9.11 -0.98 -26.64
CA SER A 336 7.92 -0.15 -26.34
C SER A 336 6.89 -0.28 -27.46
N VAL A 337 5.60 -0.35 -27.13
CA VAL A 337 4.50 -0.33 -28.11
C VAL A 337 4.59 0.96 -28.93
N ALA A 338 4.96 0.85 -30.20
CA ALA A 338 4.95 1.98 -31.12
C ALA A 338 3.49 2.38 -31.38
N SER A 339 3.19 3.63 -31.04
CA SER A 339 1.87 4.27 -30.96
C SER A 339 1.14 4.43 -32.29
N HIS A 340 0.79 3.33 -32.95
CA HIS A 340 -0.13 3.35 -34.08
C HIS A 340 -1.38 2.56 -33.72
N ALA A 341 -2.54 3.22 -33.71
CA ALA A 341 -3.84 2.63 -33.36
C ALA A 341 -4.21 1.39 -34.19
N ASN A 342 -3.64 1.27 -35.40
CA ASN A 342 -3.79 0.13 -36.31
C ASN A 342 -2.89 -1.07 -35.98
N THR A 343 -2.07 -1.01 -34.92
CA THR A 343 -1.24 -2.15 -34.54
C THR A 343 -2.12 -3.28 -34.02
N GLU A 344 -2.07 -4.43 -34.70
CA GLU A 344 -2.77 -5.64 -34.29
C GLU A 344 -1.91 -6.46 -33.34
N PHE A 345 -2.47 -6.88 -32.21
CA PHE A 345 -1.81 -7.71 -31.21
C PHE A 345 -2.37 -9.14 -31.24
N CYS A 346 -1.51 -10.11 -30.94
CA CYS A 346 -1.89 -11.51 -30.79
C CYS A 346 -1.15 -12.17 -29.62
N VAL A 347 -1.69 -13.27 -29.10
CA VAL A 347 -1.05 -14.07 -28.06
C VAL A 347 0.16 -14.83 -28.63
N ASN A 348 1.28 -14.84 -27.89
CA ASN A 348 2.49 -15.54 -28.28
C ASN A 348 2.42 -17.05 -27.98
N THR A 349 1.98 -17.85 -28.95
CA THR A 349 1.87 -19.32 -28.83
C THR A 349 3.19 -20.03 -28.51
N HIS A 350 4.34 -19.43 -28.81
CA HIS A 350 5.67 -20.00 -28.55
C HIS A 350 6.27 -19.58 -27.19
N PHE A 351 5.47 -19.02 -26.29
CA PHE A 351 5.92 -18.60 -24.98
C PHE A 351 6.47 -19.77 -24.14
N LYS A 352 7.68 -19.61 -23.62
CA LYS A 352 8.34 -20.56 -22.71
C LYS A 352 8.89 -19.84 -21.49
N SER A 353 8.55 -20.34 -20.31
CA SER A 353 9.11 -19.89 -19.04
C SER A 353 9.55 -21.09 -18.21
N ARG A 354 10.62 -20.90 -17.42
CA ARG A 354 11.03 -21.87 -16.39
C ARG A 354 10.02 -21.98 -15.25
N HIS A 355 9.33 -20.89 -14.95
CA HIS A 355 8.35 -20.82 -13.87
C HIS A 355 6.93 -20.99 -14.42
N LEU A 356 6.19 -21.94 -13.84
CA LEU A 356 4.77 -22.17 -14.17
C LEU A 356 3.87 -21.06 -13.63
N LYS A 357 4.23 -20.48 -12.47
CA LYS A 357 3.53 -19.35 -11.87
C LYS A 357 4.28 -18.06 -12.16
N LEU A 358 3.62 -17.14 -12.85
CA LEU A 358 4.18 -15.90 -13.38
C LEU A 358 3.51 -14.69 -12.75
N PRO A 359 4.20 -13.97 -11.84
CA PRO A 359 3.71 -12.69 -11.34
C PRO A 359 3.96 -11.60 -12.38
N LEU A 360 2.96 -11.34 -13.23
CA LEU A 360 3.00 -10.29 -14.25
C LEU A 360 2.68 -8.92 -13.66
N TYR A 361 1.87 -8.92 -12.62
CA TYR A 361 1.64 -7.73 -11.81
C TYR A 361 2.88 -7.43 -10.96
N LEU A 362 3.60 -6.37 -11.31
CA LEU A 362 4.70 -5.86 -10.51
C LEU A 362 4.15 -5.20 -9.25
N HIS A 363 4.17 -5.94 -8.14
CA HIS A 363 3.91 -5.43 -6.77
C HIS A 363 4.83 -4.26 -6.35
N THR A 364 5.80 -3.88 -7.18
CA THR A 364 6.84 -2.88 -6.87
C THR A 364 6.27 -1.49 -6.60
N SER A 365 5.19 -1.09 -7.28
CA SER A 365 4.50 0.21 -7.07
C SER A 365 3.84 0.33 -5.69
N LEU A 366 3.51 -0.80 -5.06
CA LEU A 366 2.95 -0.84 -3.71
C LEU A 366 4.02 -0.97 -2.61
N ARG A 367 5.32 -1.10 -2.98
CA ARG A 367 6.42 -1.20 -2.01
C ARG A 367 7.08 0.13 -1.68
N ARG A 368 6.95 1.13 -2.55
CA ARG A 368 7.52 2.47 -2.35
C ARG A 368 6.44 3.51 -2.61
N LEU A 369 6.56 4.67 -1.99
CA LEU A 369 5.76 5.82 -2.36
C LEU A 369 6.46 6.51 -3.53
N SER A 370 5.70 6.78 -4.58
CA SER A 370 6.12 7.68 -5.65
C SER A 370 6.22 9.11 -5.11
N ASN A 371 7.02 9.95 -5.77
CA ASN A 371 7.13 11.36 -5.39
C ASN A 371 5.76 12.06 -5.46
N ALA A 372 4.91 11.69 -6.43
CA ALA A 372 3.55 12.21 -6.55
C ALA A 372 2.65 11.82 -5.37
N GLU A 373 2.77 10.60 -4.84
CA GLU A 373 2.02 10.19 -3.63
C GLU A 373 2.49 10.96 -2.39
N ILE A 374 3.80 11.22 -2.27
CA ILE A 374 4.38 11.99 -1.17
C ILE A 374 3.88 13.44 -1.23
N GLU A 375 3.89 14.05 -2.42
CA GLU A 375 3.41 15.41 -2.63
C GLU A 375 1.90 15.54 -2.32
N LYS A 376 1.08 14.57 -2.77
CA LYS A 376 -0.34 14.52 -2.40
C LYS A 376 -0.54 14.35 -0.89
N ALA A 377 0.28 13.55 -0.22
CA ALA A 377 0.22 13.40 1.22
C ALA A 377 0.57 14.71 1.94
N GLN A 378 1.56 15.45 1.43
CA GLN A 378 1.93 16.77 1.95
C GLN A 378 0.78 17.77 1.80
N GLN A 379 0.18 17.85 0.61
CA GLN A 379 -0.98 18.72 0.36
C GLN A 379 -2.17 18.38 1.27
N GLN A 380 -2.45 17.09 1.46
CA GLN A 380 -3.51 16.65 2.38
C GLN A 380 -3.25 17.09 3.82
N VAL A 381 -2.00 17.00 4.29
CA VAL A 381 -1.63 17.40 5.65
C VAL A 381 -1.79 18.90 5.84
N ASP A 382 -1.38 19.71 4.86
CA ASP A 382 -1.56 21.15 4.91
C ASP A 382 -3.06 21.53 4.96
N MET A 383 -3.91 20.86 4.16
CA MET A 383 -5.37 21.04 4.24
C MET A 383 -5.95 20.61 5.59
N ASP A 384 -5.54 19.45 6.12
CA ASP A 384 -6.00 18.94 7.43
C ASP A 384 -5.61 19.91 8.56
N ARG A 385 -4.43 20.55 8.48
CA ARG A 385 -3.97 21.58 9.43
C ARG A 385 -4.86 22.82 9.35
N ASP A 386 -5.18 23.30 8.15
CA ASP A 386 -6.06 24.46 7.96
C ASP A 386 -7.45 24.22 8.57
N TYR A 387 -8.06 23.05 8.31
CA TYR A 387 -9.34 22.70 8.91
C TYR A 387 -9.27 22.55 10.43
N THR A 388 -8.17 22.00 10.95
CA THR A 388 -7.96 21.88 12.40
C THR A 388 -7.87 23.25 13.05
N ILE A 389 -7.09 24.17 12.48
CA ILE A 389 -6.95 25.54 12.96
C ILE A 389 -8.31 26.25 12.93
N GLN A 390 -9.06 26.16 11.82
CA GLN A 390 -10.40 26.74 11.72
C GLN A 390 -11.35 26.20 12.79
N SER A 391 -11.35 24.87 13.02
CA SER A 391 -12.18 24.22 14.03
C SER A 391 -11.84 24.70 15.45
N VAL A 392 -10.55 24.83 15.78
CA VAL A 392 -10.08 25.36 17.07
C VAL A 392 -10.51 26.82 17.23
N ILE A 393 -10.33 27.66 16.21
CA ILE A 393 -10.76 29.07 16.23
C ILE A 393 -12.25 29.16 16.54
N VAL A 394 -13.10 28.40 15.84
CA VAL A 394 -14.56 28.41 16.04
C VAL A 394 -14.91 27.98 17.47
N ARG A 395 -14.24 26.94 18.00
CA ARG A 395 -14.47 26.44 19.36
C ARG A 395 -14.12 27.48 20.42
N VAL A 396 -12.93 28.08 20.32
CA VAL A 396 -12.44 29.12 21.25
C VAL A 396 -13.35 30.35 21.18
N MET A 397 -13.67 30.82 19.96
CA MET A 397 -14.53 31.99 19.78
C MET A 397 -15.96 31.77 20.27
N LYS A 398 -16.49 30.54 20.15
CA LYS A 398 -17.82 30.19 20.69
C LYS A 398 -17.85 30.21 22.21
N ALA A 399 -16.76 29.78 22.87
CA ALA A 399 -16.64 29.77 24.32
C ALA A 399 -16.47 31.18 24.90
N GLU A 400 -15.52 31.95 24.37
CA GLU A 400 -15.08 33.22 24.96
C GLU A 400 -15.84 34.44 24.41
N ARG A 401 -16.49 34.33 23.24
CA ARG A 401 -17.27 35.36 22.52
C ARG A 401 -16.52 36.63 22.10
N ARG A 402 -15.58 37.13 22.91
CA ARG A 402 -14.73 38.30 22.64
C ARG A 402 -13.33 38.05 23.20
N LEU A 403 -12.34 38.06 22.32
CA LEU A 403 -10.92 37.97 22.65
C LEU A 403 -10.15 39.01 21.83
N SER A 404 -9.05 39.50 22.38
CA SER A 404 -8.06 40.22 21.57
C SER A 404 -7.25 39.23 20.72
N THR A 405 -6.73 39.69 19.59
CA THR A 405 -5.98 38.83 18.64
C THR A 405 -4.81 38.09 19.29
N GLN A 406 -4.09 38.73 20.21
CA GLN A 406 -2.95 38.12 20.91
C GLN A 406 -3.39 36.99 21.85
N HIS A 407 -4.47 37.20 22.61
CA HIS A 407 -4.98 36.18 23.52
C HIS A 407 -5.62 35.02 22.77
N LEU A 408 -6.29 35.30 21.64
CA LEU A 408 -6.79 34.26 20.75
C LEU A 408 -5.66 33.38 20.22
N LEU A 409 -4.55 33.97 19.77
CA LEU A 409 -3.40 33.23 19.25
C LEU A 409 -2.75 32.36 20.32
N GLN A 410 -2.55 32.88 21.54
CA GLN A 410 -2.05 32.09 22.67
C GLN A 410 -2.98 30.91 23.00
N ARG A 411 -4.29 31.15 22.99
CA ARG A 411 -5.27 30.10 23.28
C ARG A 411 -5.31 29.01 22.21
N ILE A 412 -5.19 29.38 20.93
CA ILE A 412 -5.09 28.43 19.82
C ILE A 412 -3.84 27.57 19.96
N ILE A 413 -2.68 28.17 20.24
CA ILE A 413 -1.43 27.42 20.45
C ILE A 413 -1.60 26.43 21.61
N GLN A 414 -2.22 26.86 22.71
CA GLN A 414 -2.43 26.00 23.88
C GLN A 414 -3.39 24.83 23.61
N GLU A 415 -4.40 24.99 22.74
CA GLU A 415 -5.30 23.88 22.38
C GLU A 415 -4.77 22.97 21.27
N MET A 416 -3.74 23.40 20.54
CA MET A 416 -3.09 22.59 19.49
C MET A 416 -1.89 21.77 20.00
N GLN A 417 -1.29 22.17 21.13
CA GLN A 417 -0.31 21.36 21.89
C GLN A 417 -1.02 20.26 22.68
#